data_AF-A0A382BWV2-F1
#
_entry.id   AF-A0A382BWV2-F1
#
_cell.length_a   1.000
_cell.length_b   1.000
_cell.length_c   1.000
_cell.angle_alpha   90.00
_cell.angle_beta   90.00
_cell.angle_gamma   90.00
#
_symmetry.space_group_name_H-M   'P 1'
#
loop_
_entity.id
_entity.type
_entity.pdbx_description
1 polymer ?
#
loop_
_entity_poly.entity_id
_entity_poly.type
_entity_poly.pdbx_seq_one_letter_code
_entity_poly.pdbx_strand_id
1 'polypeptide(L)' 'IFGTKYIGLLYGFVFLSHQVGSFLGAYLGGLFYDIYGNFDYAWYVSIALSIFAGLIHLPIKEKAIERAQPA' A
#
# COMPACT_ATOMS: atom_id res chain seq x y z
N ILE A 1 13.88 7.35 -10.69
CA ILE A 1 14.59 6.39 -11.56
C ILE A 1 13.80 6.14 -12.86
N PHE A 2 12.47 6.28 -12.86
CA PHE A 2 11.62 6.01 -14.04
C PHE A 2 11.14 7.25 -14.83
N GLY A 3 11.52 8.47 -14.42
CA GLY A 3 11.07 9.72 -15.05
C GLY A 3 9.53 9.85 -15.09
N THR A 4 9.01 10.82 -15.84
CA THR A 4 7.57 10.94 -16.13
C THR A 4 7.10 9.95 -17.21
N LYS A 5 8.03 9.38 -17.99
CA LYS A 5 7.76 8.48 -19.12
C LYS A 5 6.88 7.27 -18.74
N TYR A 6 7.08 6.70 -17.55
CA TYR A 6 6.34 5.53 -17.08
C TYR A 6 5.38 5.84 -15.91
N ILE A 7 5.09 7.12 -15.64
CA ILE A 7 4.31 7.51 -14.46
C ILE A 7 2.89 6.92 -14.48
N GLY A 8 2.26 6.83 -15.65
CA GLY A 8 0.94 6.23 -15.79
C GLY A 8 0.92 4.73 -15.47
N LEU A 9 1.94 3.98 -15.92
CA LEU A 9 2.06 2.55 -15.63
C LEU A 9 2.34 2.31 -14.13
N LEU A 10 3.30 3.04 -13.56
CA LEU A 10 3.62 2.94 -12.13
C LEU A 10 2.42 3.31 -11.27
N TYR A 11 1.70 4.37 -11.63
CA TYR A 11 0.46 4.75 -10.96
C TYR A 11 -0.63 3.68 -11.10
N GLY A 12 -0.78 3.09 -12.30
CA GLY A 12 -1.71 1.99 -12.54
C GLY A 12 -1.43 0.77 -11.64
N PHE A 13 -0.16 0.41 -11.45
CA PHE A 13 0.23 -0.66 -10.52
C PHE A 13 -0.10 -0.33 -9.07
N VAL A 14 0.21 0.88 -8.61
CA VAL A 14 -0.13 1.34 -7.25
C VAL A 14 -1.64 1.33 -7.05
N PHE A 15 -2.40 1.86 -8.01
CA PHE A 15 -3.85 1.93 -7.96
C PHE A 15 -4.47 0.53 -7.93
N LEU A 16 -4.07 -0.37 -8.82
CA LEU A 16 -4.56 -1.75 -8.82
C LEU A 16 -4.29 -2.45 -7.49
N SER A 17 -3.07 -2.31 -6.96
CA SER A 17 -2.71 -2.90 -5.67
C SER A 17 -3.58 -2.35 -4.53
N HIS A 18 -3.87 -1.04 -4.57
CA HIS A 18 -4.78 -0.42 -3.62
C HIS A 18 -6.20 -0.99 -3.72
N GLN A 19 -6.76 -1.12 -4.93
CA GLN A 19 -8.10 -1.68 -5.13
C GLN A 19 -8.23 -3.12 -4.62
N VAL A 20 -7.20 -3.95 -4.83
CA VAL A 20 -7.15 -5.31 -4.28
C VAL A 20 -7.14 -5.27 -2.75
N GLY A 21 -6.33 -4.39 -2.16
CA GLY A 21 -6.31 -4.18 -0.71
C GLY A 21 -7.65 -3.71 -0.16
N SER A 22 -8.32 -2.74 -0.79
CA SER A 22 -9.63 -2.25 -0.40
C SER A 22 -10.71 -3.32 -0.48
N PHE A 23 -10.70 -4.13 -1.54
CA PHE A 23 -11.62 -5.26 -1.68
C PHE A 23 -11.43 -6.26 -0.54
N LEU A 24 -10.18 -6.69 -0.31
CA LEU A 24 -9.86 -7.65 0.76
C LEU A 24 -10.21 -7.09 2.14
N GLY A 25 -9.93 -5.81 2.39
CA GLY A 25 -10.26 -5.16 3.66
C GLY A 25 -11.77 -5.14 3.94
N ALA A 26 -12.59 -4.75 2.96
CA ALA A 26 -14.03 -4.75 3.11
C ALA A 26 -14.61 -6.17 3.23
N TYR A 27 -14.17 -7.09 2.37
CA TYR A 27 -14.66 -8.47 2.36
C TYR A 27 -14.29 -9.22 3.64
N LEU A 28 -13.02 -9.20 4.04
CA LEU A 28 -12.56 -9.86 5.27
C LEU A 28 -13.14 -9.19 6.53
N GLY A 29 -13.33 -7.86 6.51
CA GLY A 29 -14.01 -7.16 7.60
C GLY A 29 -15.43 -7.66 7.82
N GLY A 30 -16.21 -7.83 6.75
CA GLY A 30 -17.55 -8.43 6.81
C GLY A 30 -17.50 -9.90 7.25
N LEU A 31 -16.61 -10.69 6.65
CA LEU A 31 -16.45 -12.11 6.99
C LEU A 31 -16.09 -12.33 8.47
N PHE A 32 -15.19 -11.52 9.04
CA PHE A 32 -14.85 -11.62 10.45
C PHE A 32 -16.01 -11.26 11.37
N TYR A 33 -16.82 -10.27 10.99
CA TYR A 33 -18.04 -9.96 11.72
C TYR A 33 -19.03 -11.13 11.66
N ASP A 34 -19.22 -11.74 10.49
CA ASP A 34 -20.13 -12.88 10.34
C ASP A 34 -19.68 -14.11 11.15
N ILE A 35 -18.37 -14.35 11.27
CA ILE A 35 -17.82 -15.50 12.00
C ILE A 35 -17.77 -15.25 13.51
N TYR A 36 -17.31 -14.08 13.94
CA TYR A 36 -16.99 -13.79 15.34
C TYR A 36 -18.00 -12.86 16.04
N GLY A 37 -18.93 -12.27 15.29
CA GLY A 37 -19.92 -11.31 15.79
C GLY A 37 -19.34 -9.94 16.19
N ASN A 38 -18.08 -9.67 15.87
CA ASN A 38 -17.38 -8.42 16.20
C ASN A 38 -16.23 -8.14 15.20
N PHE A 39 -15.60 -6.97 15.33
CA PHE A 39 -14.54 -6.51 14.43
C PHE A 39 -13.11 -6.65 14.99
N ASP A 40 -12.91 -7.33 16.13
CA ASP A 40 -11.60 -7.36 16.80
C ASP A 40 -10.52 -7.92 15.89
N TYR A 41 -10.81 -9.01 15.17
CA TYR A 41 -9.87 -9.59 14.20
C TYR A 41 -9.59 -8.66 13.01
N ALA A 42 -10.59 -7.90 12.54
CA ALA A 42 -10.37 -6.90 11.50
C ALA A 42 -9.41 -5.80 11.99
N TRP A 43 -9.56 -5.38 13.24
CA TRP A 43 -8.67 -4.42 13.89
C TRP A 43 -7.26 -4.96 14.08
N TYR A 44 -7.09 -6.17 14.61
CA TYR A 44 -5.77 -6.76 14.80
C TYR A 44 -5.00 -6.91 13.49
N VAL A 45 -5.67 -7.35 12.42
CA VAL A 45 -5.05 -7.45 11.09
C VAL A 45 -4.66 -6.05 10.57
N SER A 46 -5.52 -5.05 10.73
CA SER A 46 -5.26 -3.68 10.29
C SER A 46 -4.06 -3.05 11.02
N ILE A 47 -3.94 -3.30 12.33
CA ILE A 47 -2.82 -2.85 13.15
C ILE A 47 -1.53 -3.53 12.67
N ALA A 48 -1.54 -4.86 12.49
CA ALA A 48 -0.38 -5.61 12.02
C ALA A 48 0.11 -5.14 10.65
N LEU A 49 -0.83 -4.91 9.70
CA LEU A 49 -0.51 -4.38 8.37
C LEU A 49 0.05 -2.97 8.43
N SER A 50 -0.45 -2.11 9.33
CA SER A 50 0.02 -0.74 9.51
C SER A 50 1.45 -0.71 10.07
N ILE A 51 1.76 -1.55 11.05
CA ILE A 51 3.12 -1.70 11.58
C ILE A 51 4.05 -2.24 10.48
N PHE A 52 3.65 -3.30 9.78
CA PHE A 52 4.42 -3.85 8.67
C PHE A 52 4.70 -2.79 7.59
N ALA A 53 3.68 -2.03 7.19
CA ALA A 53 3.83 -0.92 6.25
C ALA A 53 4.84 0.11 6.75
N GLY A 54 4.76 0.53 8.03
CA GLY A 54 5.76 1.43 8.61
C GLY A 54 7.18 0.87 8.50
N LEU A 55 7.38 -0.38 8.92
CA LEU A 55 8.69 -1.04 8.92
C LEU A 55 9.32 -1.17 7.52
N ILE A 56 8.54 -1.53 6.50
CA ILE A 56 9.07 -1.64 5.13
C ILE A 56 9.43 -0.28 4.51
N HIS A 57 8.85 0.81 5.02
CA HIS A 57 9.18 2.16 4.55
C HIS A 57 10.45 2.73 5.21
N LEU A 58 10.78 2.33 6.45
CA LEU A 58 11.97 2.81 7.16
C LEU A 58 13.31 2.67 6.39
N PRO A 59 13.62 1.56 5.69
CA PRO A 59 14.88 1.43 4.96
C PRO A 59 14.93 2.21 3.63
N ILE A 60 13.84 2.87 3.21
CA ILE A 60 13.79 3.60 1.94
C ILE A 60 14.69 4.83 2.03
N LYS A 61 15.77 4.85 1.23
CA LYS A 61 16.67 6.00 1.12
C LYS A 61 16.28 6.84 -0.10
N GLU A 62 15.69 7.99 0.16
CA GLU A 62 15.40 8.98 -0.88
C GLU A 62 16.69 9.70 -1.30
N LYS A 63 17.36 9.17 -2.32
CA LYS A 63 18.45 9.90 -2.98
C LYS A 63 17.86 10.77 -4.09
N ALA A 64 18.10 12.08 -4.00
CA ALA A 64 17.86 12.98 -5.12
C ALA A 64 18.63 12.47 -6.33
N ILE A 65 17.93 12.31 -7.45
CA ILE A 65 18.57 11.93 -8.71
C ILE A 65 19.14 13.20 -9.30
N GLU A 66 20.47 13.33 -9.31
CA GLU A 66 21.13 14.38 -10.09
C GLU A 66 20.74 14.22 -11.56
N ARG A 67 19.93 15.16 -12.05
CA ARG A 67 19.60 15.26 -13.46
C ARG A 67 20.59 16.24 -14.05
N ALA A 68 21.47 15.77 -14.95
CA ALA A 68 22.28 16.65 -15.75
C ALA A 68 21.35 17.58 -16.54
N GLN A 69 21.46 18.88 -16.31
CA GLN A 69 20.69 19.89 -17.01
C GLN A 69 21.27 20.00 -18.44
N PRO A 70 20.47 19.80 -19.51
CA PRO A 70 20.97 20.02 -20.85
C PRO A 70 21.33 21.50 -21.00
N ALA A 71 22.49 21.77 -21.60
CA ALA A 71 22.95 23.11 -21.96
C ALA A 71 22.06 23.75 -23.03
#